data_AF-A0A7J4DW45-F1
#
_entry.id   AF-A0A7J4DW45-F1
#
_cell.length_a   1.000
_cell.length_b   1.000
_cell.length_c   1.000
_cell.angle_alpha   90.00
_cell.angle_beta   90.00
_cell.angle_gamma   90.00
#
_symmetry.space_group_name_H-M   'P 1'
#
loop_
_entity.id
_entity.type
_entity.pdbx_description
1 polymer ?
#
loop_
_entity_poly.entity_id
_entity_poly.type
_entity_poly.pdbx_seq_one_letter_code
_entity_poly.pdbx_strand_id
1 'polypeptide(L)'
;KPSLRVVWWRVWNGVKHFLVRAGTIIFAMCVIVWAATSYGPSGYVADKVSESYAAYFGRTLAPIAQALWGIDYEKAWKIAFAFVNGFVAKEVFISSLTMLTPFDEDSTREALAWYGLSAAQWIGILTASIIYIPCLATLATIYAESRSIKLTALVTVYFVIAGSFAGWLAYVLASLLGL
;
A
#
# COMPACT_ATOMS: atom_id res chain seq x y z
N LYS A 1 21.02 -25.50 32.02
CA LYS A 1 19.83 -24.62 32.05
C LYS A 1 20.19 -23.32 31.34
N PRO A 2 19.47 -22.88 30.29
CA PRO A 2 19.77 -21.60 29.66
C PRO A 2 19.58 -20.48 30.69
N SER A 3 20.54 -19.57 30.80
CA SER A 3 20.44 -18.45 31.74
C SER A 3 19.58 -17.35 31.13
N LEU A 4 18.51 -16.95 31.85
CA LEU A 4 17.57 -15.91 31.41
C LEU A 4 18.29 -14.60 31.06
N ARG A 5 19.40 -14.30 31.75
CA ARG A 5 20.24 -13.12 31.49
C ARG A 5 20.88 -13.15 30.10
N VAL A 6 21.36 -14.32 29.64
CA VAL A 6 21.98 -14.45 28.30
C VAL A 6 20.91 -14.40 27.20
N VAL A 7 19.75 -15.01 27.44
CA VAL A 7 18.61 -14.94 26.51
C VAL A 7 18.15 -13.48 26.37
N TRP A 8 17.95 -12.77 27.48
CA TRP A 8 17.55 -11.36 27.48
C TRP A 8 18.56 -10.47 26.74
N TRP A 9 19.86 -10.63 27.01
CA TRP A 9 20.90 -9.83 26.36
C TRP A 9 20.95 -10.07 24.84
N ARG A 10 20.79 -11.32 24.40
CA ARG A 10 20.80 -11.69 22.98
C ARG A 10 19.57 -11.17 22.25
N VAL A 11 18.39 -11.24 22.87
CA VAL A 11 17.14 -10.66 22.32
C VAL A 11 17.24 -9.14 22.26
N TRP A 12 17.68 -8.49 23.33
CA TRP A 12 17.81 -7.03 23.39
C TRP A 12 18.74 -6.46 22.32
N ASN A 13 19.91 -7.08 22.13
CA ASN A 13 20.84 -6.66 21.07
C ASN A 13 20.24 -6.83 19.67
N GLY A 14 19.52 -7.94 19.41
CA GLY A 14 18.83 -8.16 18.14
C GLY A 14 17.74 -7.12 17.88
N VAL A 15 16.90 -6.84 18.88
CA VAL A 15 15.82 -5.84 18.81
C VAL A 15 16.38 -4.44 18.58
N LYS A 16 17.41 -4.03 19.33
CA LYS A 16 18.03 -2.72 19.16
C LYS A 16 18.62 -2.55 17.75
N HIS A 17 19.28 -3.57 17.23
CA HIS A 17 19.87 -3.53 15.90
C HIS A 17 18.78 -3.46 14.80
N PHE A 18 17.68 -4.21 14.96
CA PHE A 18 16.53 -4.14 14.06
C PHE A 18 15.85 -2.77 14.10
N LEU A 19 15.57 -2.23 15.29
CA LEU A 19 14.91 -0.92 15.46
C LEU A 19 15.70 0.22 14.83
N VAL A 20 17.02 0.27 15.02
CA VAL A 20 17.85 1.37 14.47
C VAL A 20 17.93 1.31 12.95
N ARG A 21 18.04 0.12 12.35
CA ARG A 21 18.10 -0.02 10.89
C ARG A 21 16.74 0.13 10.22
N ALA A 22 15.70 -0.54 10.72
CA ALA A 22 14.37 -0.48 10.13
C ALA A 22 13.69 0.87 10.40
N GLY A 23 13.84 1.41 11.62
CA GLY A 23 13.19 2.65 12.03
C GLY A 23 13.68 3.88 11.26
N THR A 24 14.97 3.98 10.96
CA THR A 24 15.51 5.09 10.16
C THR A 24 14.96 5.10 8.74
N ILE A 25 14.78 3.91 8.14
CA ILE A 25 14.19 3.76 6.79
C ILE A 25 12.71 4.11 6.81
N ILE A 26 11.94 3.62 7.79
CA ILE A 26 10.51 3.93 7.92
C ILE A 26 10.31 5.43 8.09
N PHE A 27 11.04 6.07 9.00
CA PHE A 27 10.92 7.51 9.24
C PHE A 27 11.24 8.33 7.99
N ALA A 28 12.34 8.02 7.30
CA ALA A 28 12.70 8.70 6.05
C ALA A 28 11.59 8.54 4.99
N MET A 29 11.01 7.35 4.87
CA MET A 29 9.92 7.09 3.92
C MET A 29 8.62 7.79 4.30
N CYS A 30 8.27 7.89 5.58
CA CYS A 30 7.12 8.68 6.03
C CYS A 30 7.26 10.14 5.63
N VAL A 31 8.46 10.73 5.77
CA VAL A 31 8.72 12.11 5.33
C VAL A 31 8.57 12.25 3.81
N ILE A 32 9.07 11.28 3.04
CA ILE A 32 8.93 11.29 1.57
C ILE A 32 7.47 11.19 1.15
N VAL A 33 6.70 10.29 1.75
CA VAL A 33 5.27 10.12 1.46
C VAL A 33 4.49 11.37 1.83
N TRP A 34 4.73 11.91 3.02
CA TRP A 34 4.12 13.14 3.46
C TRP A 34 4.42 14.30 2.51
N ALA A 35 5.65 14.42 2.04
CA ALA A 35 6.00 15.43 1.04
C ALA A 35 5.29 15.16 -0.30
N ALA A 36 5.21 13.90 -0.75
CA ALA A 36 4.54 13.52 -2.00
C ALA A 36 3.02 13.71 -1.96
N THR A 37 2.40 13.63 -0.78
CA THR A 37 0.96 13.91 -0.58
C THR A 37 0.67 15.39 -0.32
N SER A 38 1.59 16.13 0.30
CA SER A 38 1.41 17.56 0.65
C SER A 38 1.80 18.53 -0.47
N TYR A 39 2.70 18.13 -1.37
CA TYR A 39 3.13 18.96 -2.51
C TYR A 39 2.54 18.43 -3.83
N GLY A 40 2.13 19.35 -4.68
CA GLY A 40 1.70 19.11 -6.06
C GLY A 40 2.46 19.98 -7.05
N PRO A 41 2.30 19.75 -8.36
CA PRO A 41 2.95 20.55 -9.40
C PRO A 41 2.54 22.03 -9.40
N SER A 42 1.46 22.41 -8.70
CA SER A 42 0.96 23.78 -8.53
C SER A 42 1.35 24.44 -7.18
N GLY A 43 2.02 23.73 -6.26
CA GLY A 43 2.44 24.27 -4.96
C GLY A 43 2.05 23.40 -3.76
N TYR A 44 1.83 24.04 -2.61
CA TYR A 44 1.36 23.36 -1.38
C TYR A 44 -0.14 23.10 -1.47
N VAL A 45 -0.54 21.84 -1.38
CA VAL A 45 -1.92 21.39 -1.61
C VAL A 45 -2.50 20.94 -0.28
N ALA A 46 -2.98 21.89 0.53
CA ALA A 46 -3.56 21.60 1.85
C ALA A 46 -4.97 20.97 1.77
N ASP A 47 -5.79 21.45 0.83
CA ASP A 47 -7.24 21.18 0.84
C ASP A 47 -7.72 20.22 -0.26
N LYS A 48 -6.86 19.87 -1.24
CA LYS A 48 -7.23 19.04 -2.40
C LYS A 48 -6.17 17.99 -2.72
N VAL A 49 -6.12 16.90 -1.96
CA VAL A 49 -5.22 15.76 -2.20
C VAL A 49 -5.25 15.26 -3.66
N SER A 50 -6.34 15.52 -4.40
CA SER A 50 -6.51 15.26 -5.83
C SER A 50 -5.47 15.91 -6.76
N GLU A 51 -4.75 16.95 -6.33
CA GLU A 51 -3.70 17.63 -7.10
C GLU A 51 -2.27 17.30 -6.61
N SER A 52 -2.14 16.41 -5.62
CA SER A 52 -0.83 15.99 -5.11
C SER A 52 -0.02 15.19 -6.15
N TYR A 53 1.31 15.17 -6.01
CA TYR A 53 2.18 14.28 -6.83
C TYR A 53 1.76 12.82 -6.72
N ALA A 54 1.34 12.39 -5.53
CA ALA A 54 0.83 11.04 -5.32
C ALA A 54 -0.47 10.79 -6.09
N ALA A 55 -1.39 11.75 -6.21
CA ALA A 55 -2.59 11.62 -7.04
C ALA A 55 -2.25 11.57 -8.54
N TYR A 56 -1.24 12.31 -9.00
CA TYR A 56 -0.74 12.18 -10.37
C TYR A 56 -0.20 10.77 -10.64
N PHE A 57 0.56 10.20 -9.72
CA PHE A 57 1.05 8.83 -9.81
C PHE A 57 -0.11 7.81 -9.83
N GLY A 58 -1.13 8.01 -8.98
CA GLY A 58 -2.37 7.22 -9.00
C GLY A 58 -3.10 7.26 -10.34
N ARG A 59 -3.15 8.43 -11.01
CA ARG A 59 -3.75 8.57 -12.35
C ARG A 59 -2.96 7.83 -13.44
N THR A 60 -1.64 7.74 -13.33
CA THR A 60 -0.83 6.95 -14.28
C THR A 60 -1.05 5.45 -14.13
N LEU A 61 -1.40 4.99 -12.93
CA LEU A 61 -1.71 3.58 -12.62
C LEU A 61 -3.19 3.23 -12.80
N ALA A 62 -4.08 4.22 -12.88
CA ALA A 62 -5.51 4.07 -13.12
C ALA A 62 -5.88 3.15 -14.32
N PRO A 63 -5.23 3.23 -15.51
CA PRO A 63 -5.60 2.36 -16.63
C PRO A 63 -5.36 0.87 -16.34
N ILE A 64 -4.38 0.54 -15.50
CA ILE A 64 -4.10 -0.84 -15.09
C ILE A 64 -5.21 -1.34 -14.15
N ALA A 65 -5.59 -0.54 -13.16
CA ALA A 65 -6.67 -0.87 -12.23
C ALA A 65 -8.03 -0.98 -12.94
N GLN A 66 -8.28 -0.11 -13.93
CA GLN A 66 -9.48 -0.17 -14.77
C GLN A 66 -9.53 -1.46 -15.59
N ALA A 67 -8.42 -1.82 -16.24
CA ALA A 67 -8.35 -3.03 -17.06
C ALA A 67 -8.50 -4.33 -16.24
N LEU A 68 -8.02 -4.33 -14.99
CA LEU A 68 -8.08 -5.51 -14.12
C LEU A 68 -9.46 -5.71 -13.47
N TRP A 69 -10.12 -4.66 -12.99
CA TRP A 69 -11.31 -4.80 -12.15
C TRP A 69 -12.58 -4.18 -12.73
N GLY A 70 -12.52 -3.61 -13.94
CA GLY A 70 -13.70 -3.06 -14.63
C GLY A 70 -14.32 -1.86 -13.89
N ILE A 71 -13.49 -1.03 -13.27
CA ILE A 71 -13.91 0.11 -12.45
C ILE A 71 -13.84 1.41 -13.25
N ASP A 72 -14.75 2.36 -12.98
CA ASP A 72 -14.70 3.73 -13.52
C ASP A 72 -13.34 4.40 -13.29
N TYR A 73 -12.87 5.16 -14.28
CA TYR A 73 -11.55 5.83 -14.24
C TYR A 73 -11.37 6.71 -12.99
N GLU A 74 -12.44 7.39 -12.55
CA GLU A 74 -12.41 8.26 -11.39
C GLU A 74 -12.23 7.50 -10.06
N LYS A 75 -12.72 6.27 -9.97
CA LYS A 75 -12.52 5.41 -8.79
C LYS A 75 -11.18 4.68 -8.88
N ALA A 76 -10.77 4.31 -10.09
CA ALA A 76 -9.53 3.60 -10.36
C ALA A 76 -8.28 4.39 -9.92
N TRP A 77 -8.22 5.71 -10.15
CA TRP A 77 -7.06 6.50 -9.70
C TRP A 77 -6.98 6.64 -8.18
N LYS A 78 -8.13 6.71 -7.50
CA LYS A 78 -8.19 6.77 -6.02
C LYS A 78 -7.73 5.46 -5.39
N ILE A 79 -8.15 4.33 -5.95
CA ILE A 79 -7.70 3.00 -5.53
C ILE A 79 -6.21 2.82 -5.82
N ALA A 80 -5.74 3.22 -7.01
CA ALA A 80 -4.33 3.15 -7.36
C ALA A 80 -3.46 4.03 -6.43
N PHE A 81 -3.92 5.23 -6.08
CA PHE A 81 -3.30 6.07 -5.05
C PHE A 81 -3.25 5.36 -3.69
N ALA A 82 -4.35 4.73 -3.27
CA ALA A 82 -4.39 3.98 -2.03
C ALA A 82 -3.39 2.81 -2.05
N PHE A 83 -3.21 2.12 -3.18
CA PHE A 83 -2.15 1.12 -3.34
C PHE A 83 -0.76 1.73 -3.15
N VAL A 84 -0.47 2.88 -3.76
CA VAL A 84 0.81 3.58 -3.62
C VAL A 84 1.10 3.95 -2.16
N ASN A 85 0.11 4.45 -1.41
CA ASN A 85 0.30 4.70 0.03
C ASN A 85 0.37 3.40 0.84
N GLY A 86 -0.39 2.38 0.44
CA GLY A 86 -0.36 1.03 1.02
C GLY A 86 1.00 0.33 0.85
N PHE A 87 1.81 0.74 -0.12
CA PHE A 87 3.19 0.28 -0.30
C PHE A 87 4.06 0.58 0.92
N VAL A 88 3.83 1.75 1.53
CA VAL A 88 4.63 2.23 2.66
C VAL A 88 4.21 1.51 3.93
N ALA A 89 2.91 1.46 4.19
CA ALA A 89 2.31 0.67 5.26
C ALA A 89 0.93 0.17 4.81
N LYS A 90 0.72 -1.15 4.90
CA LYS A 90 -0.54 -1.78 4.43
C LYS A 90 -1.77 -1.28 5.17
N GLU A 91 -1.62 -0.89 6.43
CA GLU A 91 -2.69 -0.34 7.26
C GLU A 91 -3.19 1.01 6.75
N VAL A 92 -2.32 1.78 6.08
CA VAL A 92 -2.64 3.11 5.53
C VAL A 92 -3.47 3.02 4.25
N PHE A 93 -3.64 1.83 3.67
CA PHE A 93 -4.46 1.63 2.46
C PHE A 93 -5.90 2.09 2.67
N ILE A 94 -6.55 1.66 3.76
CA ILE A 94 -7.95 1.98 4.04
C ILE A 94 -8.09 3.48 4.38
N SER A 95 -7.19 4.01 5.21
CA SER A 95 -7.16 5.45 5.55
C SER A 95 -6.97 6.34 4.33
N SER A 96 -6.18 5.89 3.34
CA SER A 96 -6.00 6.63 2.09
C SER A 96 -7.27 6.66 1.24
N LEU A 97 -8.09 5.58 1.29
CA LEU A 97 -9.37 5.54 0.59
C LEU A 97 -10.39 6.50 1.22
N THR A 98 -10.43 6.58 2.56
CA THR A 98 -11.34 7.48 3.28
C THR A 98 -10.94 8.95 3.12
N MET A 99 -9.65 9.27 3.14
CA MET A 99 -9.12 10.62 2.92
C MET A 99 -9.51 11.22 1.56
N LEU A 100 -9.78 10.37 0.56
CA LEU A 100 -10.20 10.79 -0.80
C LEU A 100 -11.73 10.87 -0.97
N THR A 101 -12.48 10.70 0.12
CA THR A 101 -13.94 10.85 0.17
C THR A 101 -14.31 12.11 0.94
N PRO A 102 -15.51 12.67 0.73
CA PRO A 102 -15.97 13.85 1.48
C PRO A 102 -16.36 13.55 2.94
N PHE A 103 -16.16 12.33 3.43
CA PHE A 103 -16.53 11.89 4.79
C PHE A 103 -15.32 11.94 5.73
N ASP A 104 -15.57 12.14 7.02
CA ASP A 104 -14.54 12.08 8.06
C ASP A 104 -13.90 10.68 8.18
N GLU A 105 -12.64 10.63 8.63
CA GLU A 105 -11.86 9.40 8.75
C GLU A 105 -12.53 8.32 9.63
N ASP A 106 -13.31 8.74 10.62
CA ASP A 106 -14.03 7.86 11.55
C ASP A 106 -15.19 7.08 10.88
N SER A 107 -15.71 7.59 9.75
CA SER A 107 -16.85 7.02 9.03
C SER A 107 -16.42 6.08 7.89
N THR A 108 -15.52 5.13 8.17
CA THR A 108 -14.92 4.24 7.16
C THR A 108 -15.96 3.46 6.33
N ARG A 109 -17.07 3.03 6.95
CA ARG A 109 -18.13 2.26 6.25
C ARG A 109 -18.86 3.09 5.21
N GLU A 110 -19.18 4.34 5.55
CA GLU A 110 -19.90 5.27 4.66
C GLU A 110 -19.00 5.74 3.52
N ALA A 111 -17.73 6.02 3.84
CA ALA A 111 -16.70 6.34 2.87
C ALA A 111 -16.50 5.20 1.83
N LEU A 112 -16.46 3.93 2.27
CA LEU A 112 -16.36 2.81 1.33
C LEU A 112 -17.64 2.57 0.53
N ALA A 113 -18.82 2.77 1.14
CA ALA A 113 -20.10 2.66 0.45
C ALA A 113 -20.24 3.72 -0.65
N TRP A 114 -19.66 4.92 -0.47
CA TRP A 114 -19.66 5.99 -1.46
C TRP A 114 -19.01 5.59 -2.80
N TYR A 115 -18.02 4.70 -2.78
CA TYR A 115 -17.41 4.20 -4.03
C TYR A 115 -18.40 3.39 -4.89
N GLY A 116 -19.48 2.87 -4.31
CA GLY A 116 -20.52 2.15 -5.05
C GLY A 116 -19.99 0.95 -5.84
N LEU A 117 -18.98 0.25 -5.31
CA LEU A 117 -18.39 -0.94 -5.91
C LEU A 117 -19.15 -2.19 -5.47
N SER A 118 -19.20 -3.21 -6.34
CA SER A 118 -19.81 -4.49 -5.98
C SER A 118 -18.99 -5.24 -4.93
N ALA A 119 -19.59 -6.22 -4.24
CA ALA A 119 -18.87 -7.01 -3.25
C ALA A 119 -17.74 -7.81 -3.93
N ALA A 120 -17.96 -8.33 -5.14
CA ALA A 120 -16.90 -8.97 -5.94
C ALA A 120 -15.70 -8.06 -6.21
N GLN A 121 -15.92 -6.77 -6.53
CA GLN A 121 -14.83 -5.82 -6.76
C GLN A 121 -14.02 -5.58 -5.48
N TRP A 122 -14.68 -5.36 -4.35
CA TRP A 122 -13.99 -5.20 -3.07
C TRP A 122 -13.19 -6.44 -2.66
N ILE A 123 -13.73 -7.64 -2.89
CA ILE A 123 -13.02 -8.90 -2.64
C ILE A 123 -11.73 -8.96 -3.48
N GLY A 124 -11.80 -8.60 -4.77
CA GLY A 124 -10.62 -8.55 -5.63
C GLY A 124 -9.57 -7.53 -5.17
N ILE A 125 -10.00 -6.30 -4.85
CA ILE A 125 -9.15 -5.21 -4.39
C ILE A 125 -8.46 -5.57 -3.07
N LEU A 126 -9.23 -6.05 -2.09
CA LEU A 126 -8.72 -6.39 -0.76
C LEU A 126 -7.77 -7.60 -0.83
N THR A 127 -8.10 -8.61 -1.63
CA THR A 127 -7.20 -9.75 -1.86
C THR A 127 -5.88 -9.29 -2.47
N ALA A 128 -5.92 -8.41 -3.46
CA ALA A 128 -4.70 -7.80 -4.00
C ALA A 128 -3.94 -7.00 -2.94
N SER A 129 -4.61 -6.18 -2.12
CA SER A 129 -3.95 -5.39 -1.06
C SER A 129 -3.16 -6.25 -0.07
N ILE A 130 -3.64 -7.46 0.23
CA ILE A 130 -2.97 -8.40 1.13
C ILE A 130 -1.75 -9.05 0.47
N ILE A 131 -1.79 -9.30 -0.84
CA ILE A 131 -0.76 -10.11 -1.55
C ILE A 131 0.29 -9.25 -2.29
N TYR A 132 -0.06 -8.05 -2.78
CA TYR A 132 0.67 -7.39 -3.88
C TYR A 132 2.09 -6.89 -3.59
N ILE A 133 2.50 -6.64 -2.35
CA ILE A 133 3.90 -6.34 -2.01
C ILE A 133 4.11 -6.58 -0.51
N PRO A 134 5.29 -7.02 -0.06
CA PRO A 134 5.67 -6.98 1.34
C PRO A 134 6.20 -5.57 1.69
N CYS A 135 5.80 -5.00 2.83
CA CYS A 135 6.04 -3.58 3.16
C CYS A 135 7.53 -3.17 3.04
N LEU A 136 7.81 -1.87 2.89
CA LEU A 136 9.17 -1.31 2.71
C LEU A 136 10.23 -1.85 3.69
N ALA A 137 9.85 -2.15 4.94
CA ALA A 137 10.75 -2.75 5.92
C ALA A 137 11.28 -4.12 5.46
N THR A 138 10.43 -4.94 4.84
CA THR A 138 10.83 -6.25 4.30
C THR A 138 11.73 -6.10 3.07
N LEU A 139 11.44 -5.14 2.19
CA LEU A 139 12.29 -4.84 1.03
C LEU A 139 13.67 -4.34 1.47
N ALA A 140 13.71 -3.51 2.51
CA ALA A 140 14.95 -3.06 3.13
C ALA A 140 15.77 -4.23 3.69
N THR A 141 15.13 -5.21 4.35
CA THR A 141 15.85 -6.40 4.83
C THR A 141 16.34 -7.29 3.68
N ILE A 142 15.55 -7.47 2.62
CA ILE A 142 15.95 -8.23 1.43
C ILE A 142 17.15 -7.56 0.77
N TYR A 143 17.13 -6.23 0.64
CA TYR A 143 18.24 -5.47 0.10
C TYR A 143 19.48 -5.54 0.99
N ALA A 144 19.32 -5.46 2.32
CA ALA A 144 20.43 -5.53 3.26
C ALA A 144 21.17 -6.88 3.21
N GLU A 145 20.46 -7.98 2.96
CA GLU A 145 21.02 -9.33 2.82
C GLU A 145 21.54 -9.63 1.41
N SER A 146 20.77 -9.30 0.37
CA SER A 146 21.15 -9.59 -1.02
C SER A 146 22.21 -8.62 -1.55
N ARG A 147 22.27 -7.38 -1.03
CA ARG A 147 23.03 -6.23 -1.56
C ARG A 147 22.80 -5.94 -3.06
N SER A 148 21.83 -6.58 -3.71
CA SER A 148 21.52 -6.42 -5.12
C SER A 148 20.19 -5.69 -5.31
N ILE A 149 20.26 -4.48 -5.89
CA ILE A 149 19.06 -3.70 -6.26
C ILE A 149 18.22 -4.42 -7.32
N LYS A 150 18.85 -5.16 -8.23
CA LYS A 150 18.16 -5.87 -9.32
C LYS A 150 17.30 -7.00 -8.77
N LEU A 151 17.83 -7.75 -7.80
CA LEU A 151 17.12 -8.86 -7.18
C LEU A 151 15.97 -8.36 -6.30
N THR A 152 16.20 -7.30 -5.53
CA THR A 152 15.15 -6.67 -4.71
C THR A 152 14.01 -6.15 -5.58
N ALA A 153 14.32 -5.49 -6.71
CA ALA A 153 13.33 -5.02 -7.67
C ALA A 153 12.58 -6.20 -8.35
N LEU A 154 13.28 -7.27 -8.74
CA LEU A 154 12.67 -8.45 -9.34
C LEU A 154 11.68 -9.11 -8.39
N VAL A 155 12.05 -9.30 -7.11
CA VAL A 155 11.16 -9.85 -6.08
C VAL A 155 9.95 -8.95 -5.86
N THR A 156 10.16 -7.63 -5.82
CA THR A 156 9.07 -6.65 -5.68
C THR A 156 8.08 -6.77 -6.84
N VAL A 157 8.56 -6.77 -8.08
CA VAL A 157 7.74 -6.90 -9.29
C VAL A 157 7.00 -8.24 -9.32
N TYR A 158 7.67 -9.32 -8.91
CA TYR A 158 7.05 -10.64 -8.79
C TYR A 158 5.83 -10.63 -7.85
N PHE A 159 5.95 -10.02 -6.67
CA PHE A 159 4.82 -9.91 -5.73
C PHE A 159 3.69 -9.03 -6.28
N VAL A 160 4.02 -7.93 -6.98
CA VAL A 160 2.99 -7.06 -7.60
C VAL A 160 2.18 -7.84 -8.61
N ILE A 161 2.85 -8.58 -9.49
CA ILE A 161 2.20 -9.38 -10.52
C ILE A 161 1.37 -10.49 -9.87
N ALA A 162 1.95 -11.22 -8.91
CA ALA A 162 1.25 -12.30 -8.21
C ALA A 162 0.02 -11.80 -7.45
N GLY A 163 0.10 -10.67 -6.76
CA GLY A 163 -1.03 -10.09 -6.03
C GLY A 163 -2.09 -9.49 -6.94
N SER A 164 -1.69 -8.84 -8.04
CA SER A 164 -2.64 -8.35 -9.05
C SER A 164 -3.39 -9.51 -9.71
N PHE A 165 -2.69 -10.60 -10.01
CA PHE A 165 -3.28 -11.82 -10.54
C PHE A 165 -4.23 -12.50 -9.55
N ALA A 166 -3.82 -12.62 -8.28
CA ALA A 166 -4.67 -13.18 -7.22
C ALA A 166 -5.93 -12.34 -6.99
N GLY A 167 -5.82 -11.01 -7.00
CA GLY A 167 -6.98 -10.11 -6.90
C GLY A 167 -7.90 -10.19 -8.11
N TRP A 168 -7.35 -10.27 -9.33
CA TRP A 168 -8.13 -10.52 -10.53
C TRP A 168 -8.87 -11.86 -10.47
N LEU A 169 -8.18 -12.93 -10.07
CA LEU A 169 -8.78 -14.25 -9.92
C LEU A 169 -9.90 -14.23 -8.87
N ALA A 170 -9.69 -13.57 -7.74
CA ALA A 170 -10.71 -13.42 -6.69
C ALA A 170 -11.93 -12.63 -7.17
N TYR A 171 -11.72 -11.57 -7.95
CA TYR A 171 -12.80 -10.81 -8.59
C TYR A 171 -13.64 -11.70 -9.54
N VAL A 172 -12.98 -12.45 -10.42
CA VAL A 172 -13.66 -13.36 -11.36
C VAL A 172 -14.44 -14.43 -10.59
N LEU A 173 -13.82 -15.09 -9.61
CA LEU A 173 -14.50 -16.11 -8.80
C LEU A 173 -15.71 -15.54 -8.03
N ALA A 174 -15.59 -14.35 -7.45
CA ALA A 174 -16.69 -13.71 -6.73
C ALA A 174 -17.83 -13.31 -7.68
N SER A 175 -17.52 -12.81 -8.88
CA SER A 175 -18.51 -12.48 -9.90
C SER A 175 -19.26 -13.72 -10.40
N LEU A 176 -18.58 -14.87 -10.51
CA LEU A 176 -19.19 -16.16 -10.86
C LEU A 176 -20.12 -16.70 -9.77
N LEU A 177 -19.86 -16.34 -8.51
CA LEU A 177 -20.73 -16.66 -7.37
C LEU A 177 -21.94 -15.72 -7.25
N GLY A 178 -22.04 -14.70 -8.11
CA GLY A 178 -23.15 -13.73 -8.11
C GLY A 178 -23.08 -12.67 -7.01
N LEU A 179 -21.87 -12.41 -6.47
CA LEU A 179 -21.57 -11.34 -5.50
C LEU A 179 -21.14 -10.03 -6.16
#